data_AF-A0A1V4MMQ2-F1
#
_entry.id   AF-A0A1V4MMQ2-F1
#
_cell.length_a   1.000
_cell.length_b   1.000
_cell.length_c   1.000
_cell.angle_alpha   90.00
_cell.angle_beta   90.00
_cell.angle_gamma   90.00
#
_symmetry.space_group_name_H-M   'P 1'
#
loop_
_entity.id
_entity.type
_entity.pdbx_description
1 polymer ?
#
loop_
_entity_poly.entity_id
_entity_poly.type
_entity_poly.pdbx_seq_one_letter_code
_entity_poly.pdbx_strand_id
1 'polypeptide(L)'
;MEKLLFSTTEVADIFKVNRVTVYRWIKEGRVSACEIGKHFKIPAGEIRRLVEEFGMSGGVFWDIYRRVERSRSAAAKRSAADRERKLVVSVSDDPVVLAGIEEVLGTGEADGRYAVMTFSDSLSAAIGIDGQRPDLLILDGIDAGDDGMEFALTIKSIFHDVAVVCLAKDPGRCARDCQENLNALGAVLLKKPAAVGDIRDTLAKRLSS
;
A
#
# COMPACT_ATOMS: atom_id res chain seq x y z
N MET A 1 9.52 -5.55 8.91
CA MET A 1 8.48 -5.92 7.93
C MET A 1 9.18 -6.44 6.67
N GLU A 2 8.84 -7.63 6.18
CA GLU A 2 9.45 -8.20 4.97
C GLU A 2 8.82 -7.56 3.72
N LYS A 3 9.62 -7.12 2.74
CA LYS A 3 9.10 -6.66 1.43
C LYS A 3 8.27 -7.76 0.81
N LEU A 4 7.19 -7.41 0.13
CA LEU A 4 6.36 -8.37 -0.61
C LEU A 4 6.73 -8.48 -2.10
N LEU A 5 7.27 -7.43 -2.71
CA LEU A 5 7.65 -7.40 -4.14
C LEU A 5 9.02 -6.76 -4.34
N PHE A 6 9.81 -7.37 -5.22
CA PHE A 6 11.18 -6.98 -5.52
C PHE A 6 11.31 -6.64 -7.01
N SER A 7 11.96 -5.53 -7.32
CA SER A 7 12.38 -5.22 -8.69
C SER A 7 13.50 -6.14 -9.16
N THR A 8 13.67 -6.26 -10.47
CA THR A 8 14.79 -7.00 -11.06
C THR A 8 16.16 -6.50 -10.60
N THR A 9 16.30 -5.19 -10.31
CA THR A 9 17.53 -4.61 -9.75
C THR A 9 17.77 -5.11 -8.33
N GLU A 10 16.74 -5.16 -7.48
CA GLU A 10 16.89 -5.62 -6.10
C GLU A 10 17.22 -7.10 -6.02
N VAL A 11 16.58 -7.90 -6.87
CA VAL A 11 16.91 -9.32 -6.98
C VAL A 11 18.33 -9.50 -7.49
N ALA A 12 18.77 -8.69 -8.45
CA ALA A 12 20.16 -8.69 -8.91
C ALA A 12 21.15 -8.36 -7.78
N ASP A 13 20.82 -7.38 -6.94
CA ASP A 13 21.64 -6.98 -5.79
C ASP A 13 21.71 -8.05 -4.69
N ILE A 14 20.60 -8.78 -4.47
CA ILE A 14 20.50 -9.89 -3.52
C ILE A 14 21.38 -11.06 -3.97
N PHE A 15 21.22 -11.50 -5.23
CA PHE A 15 21.91 -12.66 -5.76
C PHE A 15 23.31 -12.32 -6.33
N LYS A 16 23.72 -11.05 -6.29
CA LYS A 16 25.00 -10.55 -6.86
C LYS A 16 25.19 -10.94 -8.32
N VAL A 17 24.12 -10.83 -9.09
CA VAL A 17 24.10 -11.10 -10.54
C VAL A 17 23.81 -9.82 -11.32
N ASN A 18 24.01 -9.85 -12.62
CA ASN A 18 23.58 -8.76 -13.49
C ASN A 18 22.05 -8.70 -13.58
N ARG A 19 21.45 -7.50 -13.63
CA ARG A 19 20.00 -7.30 -13.84
C ARG A 19 19.48 -8.06 -15.07
N VAL A 20 20.27 -8.15 -16.14
CA VAL A 20 19.93 -8.89 -17.36
C VAL A 20 19.74 -10.38 -17.08
N THR A 21 20.50 -10.96 -16.16
CA THR A 21 20.35 -12.36 -15.72
C THR A 21 19.00 -12.60 -15.09
N VAL A 22 18.52 -11.67 -14.25
CA VAL A 22 17.20 -11.75 -13.63
C VAL A 22 16.09 -11.64 -14.68
N TYR A 23 16.22 -10.71 -15.64
CA TYR A 23 15.31 -10.63 -16.78
C TYR A 23 15.26 -11.94 -17.57
N ARG A 24 16.41 -12.59 -17.78
CA ARG A 24 16.49 -13.87 -18.48
C ARG A 24 15.76 -14.97 -17.73
N TRP A 25 15.97 -15.08 -16.42
CA TRP A 25 15.27 -16.07 -15.59
C TRP A 25 13.75 -15.91 -15.62
N ILE A 26 13.26 -14.67 -15.66
CA ILE A 26 11.83 -14.40 -15.82
C ILE A 26 11.34 -14.86 -17.20
N LYS A 27 12.05 -14.51 -18.27
CA LYS A 27 11.68 -14.89 -19.64
C LYS A 27 11.79 -16.41 -19.90
N GLU A 28 12.68 -17.10 -19.19
CA GLU A 28 12.82 -18.56 -19.19
C GLU A 28 11.78 -19.27 -18.30
N GLY A 29 10.92 -18.52 -17.59
CA GLY A 29 9.93 -19.09 -16.66
C GLY A 29 10.54 -19.67 -15.38
N ARG A 30 11.83 -19.46 -15.14
CA ARG A 30 12.55 -19.92 -13.94
C ARG A 30 12.24 -19.09 -12.70
N VAL A 31 11.82 -17.83 -12.90
CA VAL A 31 11.41 -16.90 -11.85
C VAL A 31 10.02 -16.39 -12.17
N SER A 32 9.09 -16.63 -11.26
CA SER A 32 7.75 -16.06 -11.30
C SER A 32 7.82 -14.55 -11.06
N ALA A 33 7.27 -13.78 -11.98
CA ALA A 33 7.24 -12.32 -11.88
C ALA A 33 5.94 -11.76 -12.46
N CYS A 34 5.49 -10.66 -11.88
CA CYS A 34 4.39 -9.86 -12.39
C CYS A 34 4.97 -8.73 -13.25
N GLU A 35 4.44 -8.55 -14.45
CA GLU A 35 4.77 -7.38 -15.28
C GLU A 35 3.88 -6.21 -14.85
N ILE A 36 4.52 -5.12 -14.43
CA ILE A 36 3.86 -3.88 -13.98
C ILE A 36 4.41 -2.75 -14.84
N GLY A 37 3.58 -2.28 -15.79
CA GLY A 37 4.02 -1.34 -16.82
C GLY A 37 5.12 -1.95 -17.69
N LYS A 38 6.31 -1.33 -17.72
CA LYS A 38 7.50 -1.82 -18.46
C LYS A 38 8.50 -2.59 -17.58
N HIS A 39 8.13 -2.91 -16.35
CA HIS A 39 9.03 -3.45 -15.34
C HIS A 39 8.50 -4.74 -14.73
N PHE A 40 9.40 -5.70 -14.48
CA PHE A 40 9.04 -6.92 -13.74
C PHE A 40 9.20 -6.72 -12.23
N LYS A 41 8.25 -7.29 -11.47
CA LYS A 41 8.26 -7.38 -10.01
C LYS A 41 8.17 -8.84 -9.59
N ILE A 42 8.96 -9.24 -8.61
CA ILE A 42 9.16 -10.63 -8.18
C ILE A 42 8.67 -10.75 -6.73
N PRO A 43 7.71 -11.65 -6.43
CA PRO A 43 7.20 -11.86 -5.07
C PRO A 43 8.26 -12.32 -4.07
N ALA A 44 8.11 -11.92 -2.81
CA ALA A 44 9.01 -12.33 -1.73
C ALA A 44 9.08 -13.84 -1.53
N GLY A 45 7.95 -14.53 -1.68
CA GLY A 45 7.89 -15.99 -1.65
C GLY A 45 8.72 -16.62 -2.77
N GLU A 46 8.77 -15.98 -3.94
CA GLU A 46 9.59 -16.42 -5.05
C GLU A 46 11.08 -16.19 -4.78
N ILE A 47 11.45 -15.07 -4.15
CA ILE A 47 12.82 -14.85 -3.70
C ILE A 47 13.25 -15.89 -2.67
N ARG A 48 12.37 -16.23 -1.73
CA ARG A 48 12.62 -17.26 -0.71
C ARG A 48 12.87 -18.63 -1.36
N ARG A 49 12.04 -19.01 -2.34
CA ARG A 49 12.23 -20.24 -3.15
C ARG A 49 13.60 -20.26 -3.82
N LEU A 50 13.99 -19.16 -4.48
CA LEU A 50 15.29 -19.07 -5.17
C LEU A 50 16.46 -19.15 -4.18
N VAL A 51 16.38 -18.48 -3.03
CA VAL A 51 17.39 -18.53 -1.98
C VAL A 51 17.63 -19.97 -1.51
N GLU A 52 16.55 -20.72 -1.28
CA GLU A 52 16.60 -22.14 -0.92
C GLU A 52 17.18 -23.00 -2.06
N GLU A 53 16.74 -22.78 -3.30
CA GLU A 53 17.21 -23.49 -4.50
C GLU A 53 18.70 -23.28 -4.77
N PHE A 54 19.23 -22.07 -4.54
CA PHE A 54 20.65 -21.73 -4.69
C PHE A 54 21.50 -22.11 -3.47
N GLY A 55 20.95 -22.81 -2.47
CA GLY A 55 21.68 -23.28 -1.30
C GLY A 55 22.10 -22.16 -0.35
N MET A 56 21.46 -20.99 -0.42
CA MET A 56 21.68 -19.91 0.53
C MET A 56 20.80 -20.12 1.76
N SER A 57 21.39 -20.13 2.96
CA SER A 57 20.60 -20.24 4.19
C SER A 57 19.66 -19.03 4.34
N GLY A 58 18.38 -19.27 4.68
CA GLY A 58 17.37 -18.21 4.81
C GLY A 58 17.76 -17.08 5.78
N GLY A 59 18.59 -17.36 6.80
CA GLY A 59 19.11 -16.35 7.72
C GLY A 59 20.03 -15.32 7.03
N VAL A 60 20.92 -15.77 6.14
CA VAL A 60 21.84 -14.90 5.39
C VAL A 60 21.07 -14.00 4.42
N PHE A 61 20.00 -14.51 3.82
CA PHE A 61 19.11 -13.71 2.97
C PHE A 61 18.46 -12.56 3.74
N TRP A 62 17.88 -12.82 4.91
CA TRP A 62 17.27 -11.78 5.74
C TRP A 62 18.26 -10.76 6.28
N ASP A 63 19.52 -11.14 6.49
CA ASP A 63 20.59 -10.23 6.89
C ASP A 63 21.03 -9.30 5.75
N ILE A 64 21.22 -9.85 4.53
CA ILE A 64 21.57 -9.08 3.34
C ILE A 64 20.43 -8.14 2.95
N TYR A 65 19.19 -8.64 2.94
CA TYR A 65 17.99 -7.84 2.67
C TYR A 65 17.88 -6.67 3.64
N ARG A 66 17.97 -6.92 4.95
CA ARG A 66 17.94 -5.84 5.96
C ARG A 66 19.07 -4.84 5.79
N ARG A 67 20.24 -5.25 5.30
CA ARG A 67 21.36 -4.33 5.06
C ARG A 67 21.15 -3.45 3.83
N VAL A 68 20.62 -4.00 2.74
CA VAL A 68 20.25 -3.24 1.53
C VAL A 68 19.13 -2.25 1.84
N GLU A 69 18.11 -2.68 2.57
CA GLU A 69 17.03 -1.80 3.04
C GLU A 69 17.57 -0.67 3.93
N ARG A 70 18.38 -0.97 4.96
CA ARG A 70 18.97 0.07 5.84
C ARG A 70 19.83 1.08 5.08
N SER A 71 20.60 0.64 4.08
CA SER A 71 21.40 1.53 3.24
C SER A 71 20.53 2.44 2.37
N ARG A 72 19.37 1.97 1.90
CA ARG A 72 18.39 2.80 1.18
C ARG A 72 17.61 3.73 2.11
N SER A 73 17.21 3.26 3.30
CA SER A 73 16.59 4.10 4.33
C SER A 73 17.53 5.24 4.78
N ALA A 74 18.85 5.04 4.72
CA ALA A 74 19.83 6.09 4.97
C ALA A 74 19.97 7.11 3.82
N ALA A 75 19.68 6.70 2.58
CA ALA A 75 19.66 7.56 1.39
C ALA A 75 18.31 8.31 1.22
N ALA A 76 17.21 7.76 1.73
CA ALA A 76 15.88 8.38 1.77
C ALA A 76 15.68 9.21 3.06
N LYS A 77 16.48 10.26 3.26
CA LYS A 77 16.27 11.20 4.38
C LYS A 77 15.08 12.13 4.09
N ARG A 78 13.87 11.73 4.52
CA ARG A 78 12.79 12.69 4.82
C ARG A 78 13.20 13.59 6.01
N SER A 79 12.81 14.87 5.97
CA SER A 79 13.05 15.80 7.08
C SER A 79 12.26 15.38 8.32
N ALA A 80 12.71 15.78 9.51
CA ALA A 80 12.03 15.44 10.78
C ALA A 80 10.56 15.92 10.82
N ALA A 81 10.24 17.03 10.13
CA ALA A 81 8.87 17.56 10.03
C ALA A 81 7.93 16.68 9.18
N ASP A 82 8.48 15.90 8.23
CA ASP A 82 7.68 15.02 7.37
C ASP A 82 7.38 13.67 8.03
N ARG A 83 7.98 13.39 9.20
CA ARG A 83 7.70 12.20 10.03
C ARG A 83 6.54 12.39 11.01
N GLU A 84 6.12 13.63 11.26
CA GLU A 84 5.00 13.93 12.16
C GLU A 84 3.64 13.92 11.44
N ARG A 85 3.65 13.94 10.10
CA ARG A 85 2.43 13.93 9.29
C ARG A 85 1.86 12.53 9.17
N LYS A 86 0.56 12.39 9.38
CA LYS A 86 -0.17 11.14 9.19
C LYS A 86 -0.36 10.88 7.70
N LEU A 87 0.05 9.70 7.22
CA LEU A 87 -0.07 9.36 5.80
C LEU A 87 -1.49 8.86 5.50
N VAL A 88 -2.20 9.58 4.64
CA VAL A 88 -3.52 9.24 4.14
C VAL A 88 -3.39 8.76 2.70
N VAL A 89 -3.88 7.57 2.41
CA VAL A 89 -3.93 7.03 1.05
C VAL A 89 -5.39 6.94 0.61
N SER A 90 -5.71 7.55 -0.51
CA SER A 90 -7.03 7.51 -1.12
C SER A 90 -7.01 6.74 -2.43
N VAL A 91 -7.98 5.86 -2.64
CA VAL A 91 -8.15 5.09 -3.88
C VAL A 91 -9.56 5.31 -4.42
N SER A 92 -9.67 5.84 -5.63
CA SER A 92 -10.94 6.10 -6.32
C SER A 92 -10.70 6.22 -7.82
N ASP A 93 -11.56 5.61 -8.63
CA ASP A 93 -11.59 5.83 -10.08
C ASP A 93 -12.21 7.19 -10.45
N ASP A 94 -12.86 7.87 -9.50
CA ASP A 94 -13.46 9.18 -9.64
C ASP A 94 -12.44 10.30 -9.32
N PRO A 95 -11.92 11.01 -10.34
CA PRO A 95 -10.94 12.08 -10.14
C PRO A 95 -11.50 13.26 -9.35
N VAL A 96 -12.83 13.45 -9.32
CA VAL A 96 -13.47 14.52 -8.53
C VAL A 96 -13.40 14.18 -7.05
N VAL A 97 -13.57 12.92 -6.68
CA VAL A 97 -13.41 12.44 -5.30
C VAL A 97 -11.96 12.58 -4.85
N LEU A 98 -11.00 12.16 -5.67
CA LEU A 98 -9.57 12.29 -5.36
C LEU A 98 -9.16 13.76 -5.17
N ALA A 99 -9.57 14.64 -6.08
CA ALA A 99 -9.29 16.06 -6.00
C ALA A 99 -9.92 16.69 -4.75
N GLY A 100 -11.16 16.31 -4.40
CA GLY A 100 -11.81 16.78 -3.18
C GLY A 100 -11.08 16.32 -1.91
N ILE A 101 -10.60 15.08 -1.86
CA ILE A 101 -9.83 14.57 -0.72
C ILE A 101 -8.48 15.29 -0.61
N GLU A 102 -7.78 15.48 -1.74
CA GLU A 102 -6.52 16.23 -1.77
C GLU A 102 -6.71 17.70 -1.39
N GLU A 103 -7.79 18.34 -1.81
CA GLU A 103 -8.11 19.71 -1.41
C GLU A 103 -8.38 19.81 0.10
N VAL A 104 -9.19 18.92 0.64
CA VAL A 104 -9.62 18.93 2.05
C VAL A 104 -8.48 18.58 3.03
N LEU A 105 -7.57 17.69 2.60
CA LEU A 105 -6.54 17.12 3.47
C LEU A 105 -5.13 17.59 3.10
N GLY A 106 -4.89 17.91 1.83
CA GLY A 106 -3.58 18.28 1.28
C GLY A 106 -3.36 19.79 1.15
N THR A 107 -4.38 20.59 0.79
CA THR A 107 -4.19 22.03 0.50
C THR A 107 -5.11 23.01 1.23
N GLY A 108 -6.13 22.56 1.96
CA GLY A 108 -7.06 23.42 2.70
C GLY A 108 -7.16 23.10 4.19
N GLU A 109 -6.69 24.02 5.04
CA GLU A 109 -7.01 24.11 6.49
C GLU A 109 -6.63 22.91 7.41
N ALA A 110 -6.07 21.82 6.91
CA ALA A 110 -5.66 20.68 7.74
C ALA A 110 -4.34 20.91 8.52
N ASP A 111 -3.83 22.13 8.52
CA ASP A 111 -2.67 22.58 9.31
C ASP A 111 -1.37 21.78 9.03
N GLY A 112 -1.27 21.19 7.83
CA GLY A 112 -0.12 20.36 7.43
C GLY A 112 0.03 19.07 8.24
N ARG A 113 -1.06 18.54 8.85
CA ARG A 113 -1.06 17.32 9.66
C ARG A 113 -1.10 16.02 8.85
N TYR A 114 -1.56 16.08 7.60
CA TYR A 114 -1.70 14.91 6.74
C TYR A 114 -0.78 15.02 5.52
N ALA A 115 -0.18 13.90 5.14
CA ALA A 115 0.42 13.72 3.82
C ALA A 115 -0.56 12.86 3.01
N VAL A 116 -1.03 13.35 1.87
CA VAL A 116 -2.08 12.68 1.08
C VAL A 116 -1.46 12.07 -0.17
N MET A 117 -1.79 10.80 -0.44
CA MET A 117 -1.45 10.11 -1.68
C MET A 117 -2.75 9.60 -2.30
N THR A 118 -3.03 10.01 -3.54
CA THR A 118 -4.24 9.62 -4.28
C THR A 118 -3.89 8.67 -5.41
N PHE A 119 -4.71 7.65 -5.61
CA PHE A 119 -4.53 6.66 -6.66
C PHE A 119 -5.86 6.36 -7.34
N SER A 120 -5.81 6.08 -8.64
CA SER A 120 -6.98 5.68 -9.44
C SER A 120 -7.45 4.26 -9.15
N ASP A 121 -6.56 3.41 -8.63
CA ASP A 121 -6.79 1.98 -8.48
C ASP A 121 -5.89 1.36 -7.40
N SER A 122 -6.34 0.21 -6.88
CA SER A 122 -5.72 -0.50 -5.76
C SER A 122 -4.31 -1.03 -6.06
N LEU A 123 -4.03 -1.38 -7.33
CA LEU A 123 -2.73 -1.89 -7.74
C LEU A 123 -1.68 -0.77 -7.75
N SER A 124 -2.02 0.36 -8.38
CA SER A 124 -1.22 1.58 -8.36
C SER A 124 -0.97 2.07 -6.94
N ALA A 125 -1.98 1.98 -6.06
CA ALA A 125 -1.84 2.31 -4.65
C ALA A 125 -0.85 1.38 -3.94
N ALA A 126 -0.97 0.06 -4.11
CA ALA A 126 -0.05 -0.92 -3.52
C ALA A 126 1.42 -0.67 -3.92
N ILE A 127 1.65 -0.27 -5.17
CA ILE A 127 2.99 0.08 -5.66
C ILE A 127 3.45 1.43 -5.12
N GLY A 128 2.60 2.45 -5.22
CA GLY A 128 2.94 3.83 -4.93
C GLY A 128 3.15 4.13 -3.45
N ILE A 129 2.50 3.37 -2.57
CA ILE A 129 2.76 3.40 -1.13
C ILE A 129 4.25 3.09 -0.83
N ASP A 130 4.91 2.28 -1.67
CA ASP A 130 6.34 1.95 -1.60
C ASP A 130 6.82 1.55 -0.19
N GLY A 131 5.99 0.78 0.52
CA GLY A 131 6.29 0.31 1.88
C GLY A 131 6.21 1.39 2.97
N GLN A 132 5.78 2.61 2.65
CA GLN A 132 5.38 3.58 3.67
C GLN A 132 4.15 3.06 4.40
N ARG A 133 4.09 3.19 5.74
CA ARG A 133 2.91 2.80 6.51
C ARG A 133 1.82 3.86 6.34
N PRO A 134 0.67 3.57 5.72
CA PRO A 134 -0.47 4.47 5.80
C PRO A 134 -0.96 4.53 7.25
N ASP A 135 -1.37 5.71 7.70
CA ASP A 135 -2.16 5.83 8.93
C ASP A 135 -3.65 5.63 8.63
N LEU A 136 -4.07 5.92 7.39
CA LEU A 136 -5.44 5.75 6.95
C LEU A 136 -5.54 5.40 5.46
N LEU A 137 -6.46 4.49 5.13
CA LEU A 137 -6.97 4.27 3.79
C LEU A 137 -8.37 4.86 3.62
N ILE A 138 -8.61 5.58 2.52
CA ILE A 138 -9.93 5.98 2.03
C ILE A 138 -10.18 5.23 0.73
N LEU A 139 -11.22 4.39 0.70
CA LEU A 139 -11.57 3.57 -0.45
C LEU A 139 -12.92 4.00 -1.01
N ASP A 140 -12.95 4.35 -2.27
CA ASP A 140 -14.13 4.85 -2.93
C ASP A 140 -14.87 3.73 -3.68
N GLY A 141 -16.03 3.34 -3.16
CA GLY A 141 -16.83 2.21 -3.68
C GLY A 141 -16.52 0.92 -2.94
N ILE A 142 -17.55 0.38 -2.28
CA ILE A 142 -17.60 -1.03 -1.90
C ILE A 142 -18.98 -1.50 -2.33
N ASP A 143 -19.13 -1.80 -3.62
CA ASP A 143 -20.36 -2.34 -4.15
C ASP A 143 -20.07 -3.73 -4.74
N ALA A 144 -20.22 -4.75 -3.89
CA ALA A 144 -20.21 -6.18 -4.20
C ALA A 144 -18.91 -6.73 -4.84
N GLY A 145 -17.96 -7.14 -3.98
CA GLY A 145 -16.80 -7.94 -4.40
C GLY A 145 -15.58 -7.13 -4.88
N ASP A 146 -15.48 -5.86 -4.50
CA ASP A 146 -14.43 -4.93 -4.95
C ASP A 146 -13.02 -5.31 -4.50
N ASP A 147 -12.08 -5.05 -5.41
CA ASP A 147 -10.62 -5.05 -5.23
C ASP A 147 -10.16 -4.18 -4.05
N GLY A 148 -10.91 -3.11 -3.74
CA GLY A 148 -10.63 -2.20 -2.63
C GLY A 148 -10.65 -2.88 -1.25
N MET A 149 -11.57 -3.82 -1.01
CA MET A 149 -11.62 -4.55 0.27
C MET A 149 -10.44 -5.50 0.43
N GLU A 150 -10.11 -6.24 -0.63
CA GLU A 150 -8.96 -7.13 -0.65
C GLU A 150 -7.66 -6.34 -0.47
N PHE A 151 -7.57 -5.17 -1.12
CA PHE A 151 -6.48 -4.23 -0.94
C PHE A 151 -6.37 -3.75 0.52
N ALA A 152 -7.46 -3.30 1.15
CA ALA A 152 -7.44 -2.89 2.56
C ALA A 152 -7.04 -4.04 3.49
N LEU A 153 -7.56 -5.25 3.27
CA LEU A 153 -7.21 -6.43 4.07
C LEU A 153 -5.72 -6.76 3.92
N THR A 154 -5.21 -6.70 2.69
CA THR A 154 -3.80 -6.91 2.39
C THR A 154 -2.94 -5.86 3.09
N ILE A 155 -3.26 -4.57 2.96
CA ILE A 155 -2.52 -3.49 3.62
C ILE A 155 -2.60 -3.61 5.14
N LYS A 156 -3.75 -4.00 5.73
CA LYS A 156 -3.90 -4.16 7.19
C LYS A 156 -3.17 -5.39 7.74
N SER A 157 -3.02 -6.45 6.93
CA SER A 157 -2.18 -7.60 7.27
C SER A 157 -0.70 -7.23 7.36
N ILE A 158 -0.29 -6.20 6.60
CA ILE A 158 1.06 -5.65 6.60
C ILE A 158 1.19 -4.63 7.73
N PHE A 159 0.25 -3.71 7.85
CA PHE A 159 0.28 -2.63 8.82
C PHE A 159 -0.93 -2.75 9.76
N HIS A 160 -0.71 -3.28 10.96
CA HIS A 160 -1.80 -3.63 11.87
C HIS A 160 -2.62 -2.43 12.38
N ASP A 161 -2.02 -1.23 12.40
CA ASP A 161 -2.62 -0.01 12.92
C ASP A 161 -3.06 0.95 11.80
N VAL A 162 -3.68 0.44 10.73
CA VAL A 162 -4.24 1.27 9.65
C VAL A 162 -5.73 1.47 9.87
N ALA A 163 -6.17 2.72 9.94
CA ALA A 163 -7.59 3.04 9.94
C ALA A 163 -8.14 2.95 8.51
N VAL A 164 -9.36 2.41 8.35
CA VAL A 164 -9.97 2.23 7.03
C VAL A 164 -11.32 2.94 6.98
N VAL A 165 -11.50 3.77 5.96
CA VAL A 165 -12.75 4.46 5.63
C VAL A 165 -13.17 4.07 4.23
N CYS A 166 -14.44 3.73 4.09
CA CYS A 166 -15.00 3.24 2.83
C CYS A 166 -16.19 4.10 2.44
N LEU A 167 -16.18 4.63 1.22
CA LEU A 167 -17.24 5.46 0.68
C LEU A 167 -18.21 4.58 -0.11
N ALA A 168 -19.45 4.45 0.35
CA ALA A 168 -20.46 3.58 -0.24
C ALA A 168 -21.68 4.38 -0.72
N LYS A 169 -22.24 4.01 -1.89
CA LYS A 169 -23.50 4.63 -2.38
C LYS A 169 -24.68 4.31 -1.47
N ASP A 170 -24.76 3.06 -1.02
CA ASP A 170 -25.72 2.58 -0.02
C ASP A 170 -24.97 1.89 1.13
N PRO A 171 -24.62 2.62 2.20
CA PRO A 171 -23.95 2.05 3.37
C PRO A 171 -24.76 0.94 4.05
N GLY A 172 -26.10 1.00 4.00
CA GLY A 172 -26.94 0.01 4.65
C GLY A 172 -26.90 -1.33 3.92
N ARG A 173 -26.89 -1.29 2.59
CA ARG A 173 -26.64 -2.49 1.77
C ARG A 173 -25.21 -2.98 1.92
N CYS A 174 -24.21 -2.10 1.80
CA CYS A 174 -22.79 -2.47 1.92
C CYS A 174 -22.47 -3.13 3.27
N ALA A 175 -23.02 -2.59 4.37
CA ALA A 175 -22.86 -3.18 5.70
C ALA A 175 -23.38 -4.62 5.76
N ARG A 176 -24.48 -4.94 5.07
CA ARG A 176 -25.02 -6.31 5.00
C ARG A 176 -24.19 -7.21 4.10
N ASP A 177 -23.86 -6.74 2.89
CA ASP A 177 -23.22 -7.56 1.86
C ASP A 177 -21.73 -7.82 2.16
N CYS A 178 -21.09 -6.96 2.95
CA CYS A 178 -19.64 -6.98 3.22
C CYS A 178 -19.31 -7.00 4.72
N GLN A 179 -20.27 -7.42 5.56
CA GLN A 179 -20.19 -7.33 7.04
C GLN A 179 -18.90 -7.94 7.63
N GLU A 180 -18.49 -9.12 7.15
CA GLU A 180 -17.32 -9.83 7.65
C GLU A 180 -16.02 -9.05 7.38
N ASN A 181 -15.83 -8.59 6.14
CA ASN A 181 -14.66 -7.81 5.73
C ASN A 181 -14.60 -6.46 6.46
N LEU A 182 -15.75 -5.77 6.59
CA LEU A 182 -15.83 -4.50 7.31
C LEU A 182 -15.46 -4.66 8.79
N ASN A 183 -15.91 -5.76 9.42
CA ASN A 183 -15.57 -6.07 10.80
C ASN A 183 -14.08 -6.40 10.97
N ALA A 184 -13.50 -7.21 10.08
CA ALA A 184 -12.07 -7.52 10.10
C ALA A 184 -11.21 -6.26 9.92
N LEU A 185 -11.65 -5.35 9.05
CA LEU A 185 -11.01 -4.07 8.82
C LEU A 185 -11.28 -3.05 9.92
N GLY A 186 -12.29 -3.23 10.77
CA GLY A 186 -12.76 -2.18 11.66
C GLY A 186 -13.16 -0.91 10.90
N ALA A 187 -13.59 -1.08 9.65
CA ALA A 187 -13.78 -0.01 8.68
C ALA A 187 -15.01 0.85 9.03
N VAL A 188 -14.94 2.14 8.71
CA VAL A 188 -16.07 3.06 8.80
C VAL A 188 -16.67 3.26 7.42
N LEU A 189 -17.98 3.11 7.30
CA LEU A 189 -18.71 3.42 6.08
C LEU A 189 -19.20 4.87 6.11
N LEU A 190 -18.91 5.61 5.05
CA LEU A 190 -19.50 6.92 4.77
C LEU A 190 -20.36 6.84 3.51
N LYS A 191 -21.48 7.57 3.50
CA LYS A 191 -22.38 7.61 2.34
C LYS A 191 -21.81 8.52 1.25
N LYS A 192 -21.81 8.08 -0.02
CA LYS A 192 -21.53 8.94 -1.17
C LYS A 192 -22.75 9.80 -1.54
N PRO A 193 -22.56 11.08 -1.92
CA PRO A 193 -21.32 11.85 -1.77
C PRO A 193 -21.06 12.14 -0.29
N ALA A 194 -19.82 11.91 0.16
CA ALA A 194 -19.46 12.16 1.55
C ALA A 194 -19.19 13.66 1.75
N ALA A 195 -19.76 14.26 2.79
CA ALA A 195 -19.46 15.64 3.11
C ALA A 195 -18.01 15.74 3.62
N VAL A 196 -17.34 16.83 3.24
CA VAL A 196 -15.98 17.17 3.68
C VAL A 196 -15.84 17.11 5.22
N GLY A 197 -16.85 17.60 5.93
CA GLY A 197 -16.89 17.56 7.40
C GLY A 197 -16.92 16.15 7.96
N ASP A 198 -17.69 15.24 7.36
CA ASP A 198 -17.80 13.85 7.82
C ASP A 198 -16.47 13.10 7.69
N ILE A 199 -15.74 13.35 6.59
CA ILE A 199 -14.40 12.80 6.38
C ILE A 199 -13.45 13.36 7.45
N ARG A 200 -13.42 14.68 7.66
CA ARG A 200 -12.54 15.34 8.65
C ARG A 200 -12.81 14.89 10.08
N ASP A 201 -14.07 14.74 10.48
CA ASP A 201 -14.45 14.28 11.82
C ASP A 201 -14.09 12.81 12.04
N THR A 202 -14.30 11.97 11.01
CA THR A 202 -13.92 10.55 11.06
C THR A 202 -12.41 10.40 11.17
N LEU A 203 -11.65 11.19 10.41
CA LEU A 203 -10.19 11.26 10.49
C LEU A 203 -9.71 11.66 11.87
N ALA A 204 -10.24 12.76 12.40
CA ALA A 204 -9.85 13.27 13.71
C ALA A 204 -10.08 12.21 14.79
N LYS A 205 -11.22 11.52 14.79
CA LYS A 205 -11.52 10.46 15.78
C LYS A 205 -10.60 9.25 15.67
N ARG A 206 -10.19 8.86 14.45
CA ARG A 206 -9.41 7.63 14.22
C ARG A 206 -7.91 7.82 14.36
N LEU A 207 -7.41 9.04 14.15
CA LEU A 207 -5.97 9.34 14.10
C LEU A 207 -5.45 10.08 15.35
N SER A 208 -6.33 10.43 16.29
CA SER A 208 -5.98 11.07 17.58
C SER A 208 -5.89 10.09 18.77
N SER A 209 -5.95 8.78 18.51
CA SER A 209 -5.80 7.71 19.51
C SER A 209 -4.39 7.14 19.54
#